data_AF-A0A348PNJ0-F1
#
_entry.id   AF-A0A348PNJ0-F1
#
_cell.length_a   1.000
_cell.length_b   1.000
_cell.length_c   1.000
_cell.angle_alpha   90.00
_cell.angle_beta   90.00
_cell.angle_gamma   90.00
#
_symmetry.space_group_name_H-M   'P 1'
#
loop_
_entity.id
_entity.type
_entity.pdbx_description
1 polymer ?
#
loop_
_entity_poly.entity_id
_entity_poly.type
_entity_poly.pdbx_seq_one_letter_code
_entity_poly.pdbx_strand_id
1 'polypeptide(L)'
;MKDNFHIIFLLAFFVFTMGFSAHSQLSYSDIELIENVNMEDHAFDARRPQFMKIGNNVLTRYNPISLLFSGSLFFYQKVISPQLQSRCPYEISCSAFSKASIEEFGIIKGIPMSADRLTRCTQFSVIDILPSQVNPRTGQIIDHPSKYRTHKHHH
;
A
#
# COMPACT_ATOMS: atom_id res chain seq x y z
N MET A 1 -36.02 -25.62 -38.74
CA MET A 1 -35.03 -24.57 -39.11
C MET A 1 -34.37 -23.92 -37.90
N LYS A 2 -35.02 -23.88 -36.72
CA LYS A 2 -34.49 -23.27 -35.48
C LYS A 2 -33.40 -24.13 -34.79
N ASP A 3 -33.47 -25.46 -34.90
CA ASP A 3 -32.52 -26.38 -34.24
C ASP A 3 -31.11 -26.36 -34.87
N ASN A 4 -31.05 -26.22 -36.20
CA ASN A 4 -29.77 -26.14 -36.91
C ASN A 4 -29.02 -24.84 -36.61
N PHE A 5 -29.75 -23.76 -36.28
CA PHE A 5 -29.14 -22.47 -35.93
C PHE A 5 -28.38 -22.53 -34.60
N HIS A 6 -28.94 -23.20 -33.59
CA HIS A 6 -28.27 -23.41 -32.31
C HIS A 6 -27.04 -24.30 -32.43
N ILE A 7 -27.10 -25.34 -33.26
CA ILE A 7 -25.96 -26.25 -33.51
C ILE A 7 -24.83 -25.50 -34.23
N ILE A 8 -25.14 -24.67 -35.23
CA ILE A 8 -24.15 -23.85 -35.94
C ILE A 8 -23.52 -22.82 -35.00
N PHE A 9 -24.31 -22.18 -34.14
CA PHE A 9 -23.80 -21.23 -33.16
C PHE A 9 -22.87 -21.89 -32.13
N LEU A 10 -23.22 -23.08 -31.63
CA LEU A 10 -22.37 -23.83 -30.70
C LEU A 10 -21.08 -24.32 -31.34
N LEU A 11 -21.11 -24.77 -32.61
CA LEU A 11 -19.91 -25.14 -33.35
C LEU A 11 -19.01 -23.93 -33.62
N ALA A 12 -19.59 -22.79 -34.00
CA ALA A 12 -18.84 -21.55 -34.19
C ALA A 12 -18.18 -21.08 -32.88
N PHE A 13 -18.90 -21.17 -31.76
CA PHE A 13 -18.37 -20.85 -30.44
C PHE A 13 -17.23 -21.79 -30.03
N PHE A 14 -17.40 -23.10 -30.24
CA PHE A 14 -16.37 -24.11 -29.94
C PHE A 14 -15.08 -23.88 -30.76
N VAL A 15 -15.21 -23.62 -32.07
CA VAL A 15 -14.07 -23.31 -32.96
C VAL A 15 -13.39 -21.99 -32.54
N PHE A 16 -14.16 -20.98 -32.13
CA PHE A 16 -13.61 -19.72 -31.64
C PHE A 16 -12.82 -19.90 -30.33
N THR A 17 -13.28 -20.78 -29.43
CA THR A 17 -12.58 -21.07 -28.17
C THR A 17 -11.30 -21.89 -28.37
N MET A 18 -11.23 -22.79 -29.37
CA MET A 18 -10.01 -23.55 -29.65
C MET A 18 -8.90 -22.70 -30.30
N GLY A 19 -9.22 -21.55 -30.90
CA GLY A 19 -8.24 -20.65 -31.51
C GLY A 19 -7.30 -19.95 -30.52
N PHE A 20 -7.65 -19.92 -29.23
CA PHE A 20 -6.82 -19.32 -28.18
C PHE A 20 -5.90 -20.36 -27.54
N SER A 21 -4.92 -20.86 -28.29
CA SER A 21 -3.82 -21.63 -27.72
C SER A 21 -2.68 -20.70 -27.31
N ALA A 22 -2.67 -20.26 -26.04
CA ALA A 22 -1.59 -19.47 -25.48
C ALA A 22 -0.35 -20.36 -25.28
N HIS A 23 0.64 -20.25 -26.19
CA HIS A 23 1.95 -20.87 -26.01
C HIS A 23 2.89 -19.86 -25.35
N SER A 24 3.44 -20.19 -24.18
CA SER A 24 4.48 -19.38 -23.55
C SER A 24 5.80 -19.53 -24.32
N GLN A 25 6.34 -18.44 -24.85
CA GLN A 25 7.60 -18.41 -25.60
C GLN A 25 8.81 -18.24 -24.66
N LEU A 26 9.09 -19.21 -23.79
CA LEU A 26 10.29 -19.18 -22.95
C LEU A 26 11.43 -19.93 -23.67
N SER A 27 12.57 -19.27 -23.89
CA SER A 27 13.79 -19.85 -24.46
C SER A 27 14.63 -20.54 -23.38
N TYR A 28 15.50 -21.48 -23.76
CA TYR A 28 16.44 -22.14 -22.85
C TYR A 28 17.37 -21.15 -22.15
N SER A 29 17.78 -20.09 -22.86
CA SER A 29 18.57 -18.98 -22.29
C SER A 29 17.83 -18.22 -21.19
N ASP A 30 16.50 -18.10 -21.29
CA ASP A 30 15.68 -17.39 -20.30
C ASP A 30 15.56 -18.24 -19.02
N ILE A 31 15.47 -19.56 -19.17
CA ILE A 31 15.45 -20.50 -18.04
C ILE A 31 16.79 -20.49 -17.31
N GLU A 32 17.90 -20.53 -18.03
CA GLU A 32 19.25 -20.44 -17.46
C GLU A 32 19.45 -19.11 -16.71
N LEU A 33 18.92 -18.00 -17.24
CA LEU A 33 18.98 -16.71 -16.55
C LEU A 33 18.18 -16.75 -15.24
N ILE A 34 16.95 -17.31 -15.24
CA ILE A 34 16.12 -17.42 -14.03
C ILE A 34 16.78 -18.31 -12.98
N GLU A 35 17.39 -19.43 -13.39
CA GLU A 35 18.10 -20.34 -12.49
C GLU A 35 19.31 -19.67 -11.81
N ASN A 36 19.97 -18.75 -12.52
CA ASN A 36 21.11 -18.00 -12.00
C ASN A 36 20.74 -16.69 -11.27
N VAL A 37 19.45 -16.33 -11.19
CA VAL A 37 19.01 -15.19 -10.37
C VAL A 37 19.11 -15.57 -8.90
N ASN A 38 20.03 -14.92 -8.19
CA ASN A 38 20.04 -14.93 -6.73
C ASN A 38 18.79 -14.19 -6.23
N MET A 39 17.75 -14.96 -5.94
CA MET A 39 16.55 -14.47 -5.28
C MET A 39 16.94 -14.14 -3.84
N GLU A 40 17.15 -12.86 -3.53
CA GLU A 40 17.15 -12.43 -2.13
C GLU A 40 15.75 -12.72 -1.56
N ASP A 41 15.67 -13.74 -0.71
CA ASP A 41 14.47 -14.05 0.07
C ASP A 41 14.17 -12.86 0.97
N HIS A 42 13.33 -11.95 0.49
CA HIS A 42 12.77 -10.91 1.33
C HIS A 42 11.79 -11.58 2.28
N ALA A 43 12.22 -11.78 3.53
CA ALA A 43 11.36 -12.25 4.60
C ALA A 43 10.04 -11.46 4.59
N PHE A 44 8.93 -12.17 4.52
CA PHE A 44 7.61 -11.56 4.58
C PHE A 44 7.46 -10.82 5.92
N ASP A 45 7.51 -9.49 5.89
CA ASP A 45 7.23 -8.68 7.07
C ASP A 45 5.72 -8.67 7.30
N ALA A 46 5.29 -9.46 8.29
CA ALA A 46 3.89 -9.57 8.65
C ALA A 46 3.38 -8.25 9.23
N ARG A 47 2.80 -7.39 8.36
CA ARG A 47 2.07 -6.18 8.77
C ARG A 47 1.08 -6.52 9.88
N ARG A 48 1.19 -5.85 11.02
CA ARG A 48 0.25 -5.96 12.14
C ARG A 48 -0.68 -4.74 12.14
N PRO A 49 -1.88 -4.81 11.52
CA PRO A 49 -2.84 -3.72 11.57
C PRO A 49 -3.22 -3.48 13.03
N GLN A 50 -3.13 -2.23 13.49
CA GLN A 50 -3.38 -1.88 14.88
C GLN A 50 -4.51 -0.87 14.95
N PHE A 51 -5.53 -1.19 15.74
CA PHE A 51 -6.61 -0.26 16.03
C PHE A 51 -6.05 0.99 16.70
N MET A 52 -6.46 2.14 16.20
CA MET A 52 -6.02 3.45 16.66
C MET A 52 -6.94 3.93 17.80
N LYS A 53 -6.39 4.57 18.83
CA LYS A 53 -7.18 5.14 19.92
C LYS A 53 -7.18 6.66 19.80
N ILE A 54 -8.31 7.23 19.40
CA ILE A 54 -8.50 8.68 19.29
C ILE A 54 -8.93 9.25 20.65
N GLY A 55 -8.21 10.27 21.12
CA GLY A 55 -8.54 11.00 22.35
C GLY A 55 -8.01 10.38 23.65
N ASN A 56 -7.99 11.22 24.69
CA ASN A 56 -7.55 10.88 26.04
C ASN A 56 -8.68 10.36 26.95
N ASN A 57 -9.92 10.70 26.65
CA ASN A 57 -11.09 10.38 27.47
C ASN A 57 -11.89 9.19 26.89
N VAL A 58 -12.61 8.47 27.76
CA VAL A 58 -13.46 7.34 27.35
C VAL A 58 -14.56 7.80 26.37
N LEU A 59 -15.16 8.96 26.63
CA LEU A 59 -16.25 9.50 25.82
C LEU A 59 -15.79 9.86 24.39
N THR A 60 -14.59 10.42 24.24
CA THR A 60 -14.03 10.76 22.91
C THR A 60 -13.53 9.54 22.16
N ARG A 61 -13.20 8.44 22.85
CA ARG A 61 -12.80 7.15 22.26
C ARG A 61 -13.96 6.33 21.72
N TYR A 62 -15.15 6.42 22.33
CA TYR A 62 -16.36 5.70 21.91
C TYR A 62 -17.33 6.57 21.13
N ASN A 63 -16.93 7.79 20.76
CA ASN A 63 -17.74 8.65 19.89
C ASN A 63 -17.88 7.96 18.52
N PRO A 64 -19.09 7.93 17.91
CA PRO A 64 -19.31 7.31 16.59
C PRO A 64 -18.33 7.81 15.53
N ILE A 65 -17.97 9.09 15.53
CA ILE A 65 -17.00 9.67 14.58
C ILE A 65 -15.61 9.02 14.78
N SER A 66 -15.14 8.95 16.02
CA SER A 66 -13.83 8.37 16.34
C SER A 66 -13.74 6.88 16.00
N LEU A 67 -14.83 6.15 16.21
CA LEU A 67 -14.95 4.72 15.89
C LEU A 67 -14.99 4.50 14.37
N LEU A 68 -15.75 5.33 13.65
CA LEU A 68 -15.80 5.28 12.19
C LEU A 68 -14.42 5.52 11.57
N PHE A 69 -13.68 6.53 12.03
CA PHE A 69 -12.33 6.80 11.53
C PHE A 69 -11.35 5.67 11.86
N SER A 70 -11.31 5.25 13.13
CA SER A 70 -10.38 4.19 13.57
C SER A 70 -10.68 2.85 12.90
N GLY A 71 -11.98 2.53 12.74
CA GLY A 71 -12.45 1.34 12.04
C GLY A 71 -12.15 1.38 10.54
N SER A 72 -12.38 2.51 9.88
CA SER A 72 -12.07 2.68 8.45
C SER A 72 -10.58 2.53 8.16
N LEU A 73 -9.73 3.13 8.99
CA LEU A 73 -8.27 3.01 8.85
C LEU A 73 -7.81 1.57 9.12
N PHE A 74 -8.37 0.90 10.12
CA PHE A 74 -8.06 -0.51 10.41
C PHE A 74 -8.50 -1.44 9.27
N PHE A 75 -9.69 -1.22 8.71
CA PHE A 75 -10.18 -1.95 7.54
C PHE A 75 -9.26 -1.74 6.33
N TYR A 76 -8.85 -0.49 6.07
CA TYR A 76 -7.89 -0.18 5.03
C TYR A 76 -6.56 -0.93 5.23
N GLN A 77 -6.00 -0.91 6.44
CA GLN A 77 -4.74 -1.61 6.75
C GLN A 77 -4.85 -3.13 6.60
N LYS A 78 -6.00 -3.72 6.95
CA LYS A 78 -6.21 -5.17 6.96
C LYS A 78 -6.59 -5.74 5.59
N VAL A 79 -7.37 -5.00 4.79
CA VAL A 79 -7.98 -5.52 3.56
C VAL A 79 -7.38 -4.91 2.30
N ILE A 80 -7.19 -3.59 2.27
CA ILE A 80 -6.78 -2.87 1.04
C ILE A 80 -5.26 -2.81 0.95
N SER A 81 -4.59 -2.43 2.04
CA SER A 81 -3.14 -2.21 2.08
C SER A 81 -2.31 -3.44 1.67
N PRO A 82 -2.68 -4.70 1.99
CA PRO A 82 -1.93 -5.88 1.53
C PRO A 82 -2.04 -6.13 0.02
N GLN A 83 -3.13 -5.68 -0.62
CA GLN A 83 -3.33 -5.83 -2.07
C GLN A 83 -2.52 -4.79 -2.86
N LEU A 84 -2.14 -3.70 -2.20
CA LEU A 84 -1.28 -2.67 -2.77
C LEU A 84 0.17 -3.17 -2.70
N GLN A 85 0.67 -3.72 -3.82
CA GLN A 85 2.03 -4.27 -3.96
C GLN A 85 3.16 -3.21 -3.84
N SER A 86 2.87 -1.97 -3.43
CA SER A 86 3.86 -0.91 -3.33
C SER A 86 4.70 -1.05 -2.05
N ARG A 87 6.01 -1.23 -2.23
CA ARG A 87 7.00 -1.01 -1.17
C ARG A 87 7.00 0.47 -0.82
N CYS A 88 6.70 0.79 0.43
CA CYS A 88 6.74 2.16 0.92
C CYS A 88 8.22 2.59 1.01
N PRO A 89 8.62 3.74 0.42
CA PRO A 89 10.02 4.19 0.45
C PRO A 89 10.43 4.80 1.80
N TYR A 90 9.49 4.95 2.73
CA TYR A 90 9.71 5.55 4.04
C TYR A 90 9.99 4.51 5.11
N GLU A 91 10.78 4.87 6.12
CA GLU A 91 11.14 4.00 7.25
C GLU A 91 9.92 3.58 8.07
N ILE A 92 9.01 4.52 8.31
CA ILE A 92 7.66 4.23 8.80
C ILE A 92 6.68 4.24 7.62
N SER A 93 5.89 3.16 7.50
CA SER A 93 4.91 3.09 6.42
C SER A 93 3.91 4.26 6.46
N CYS A 94 3.39 4.69 5.32
CA CYS A 94 2.38 5.76 5.27
C CYS A 94 1.16 5.46 6.16
N SER A 95 0.78 4.19 6.30
CA SER A 95 -0.31 3.78 7.20
C SER A 95 0.03 3.96 8.69
N ALA A 96 1.29 3.67 9.08
CA ALA A 96 1.79 3.87 10.43
C ALA A 96 1.98 5.37 10.73
N PHE A 97 2.50 6.14 9.77
CA PHE A 97 2.58 7.60 9.85
C PHE A 97 1.20 8.23 10.01
N SER A 98 0.20 7.75 9.25
CA SER A 98 -1.16 8.29 9.32
C SER A 98 -1.75 8.09 10.71
N LYS A 99 -1.60 6.89 11.26
CA LYS A 99 -1.99 6.58 12.63
C LYS A 99 -1.30 7.52 13.63
N ALA A 100 0.03 7.57 13.60
CA ALA A 100 0.80 8.37 14.55
C ALA A 100 0.49 9.88 14.43
N SER A 101 0.29 10.39 13.21
CA SER A 101 -0.07 11.80 12.97
C SER A 101 -1.44 12.14 13.52
N ILE A 102 -2.45 11.27 13.37
CA ILE A 102 -3.77 11.50 13.94
C ILE A 102 -3.75 11.31 15.46
N GLU A 103 -2.91 10.42 16.01
CA GLU A 103 -2.78 10.21 17.47
C GLU A 103 -2.12 11.42 18.14
N GLU A 104 -1.11 12.02 17.49
CA GLU A 104 -0.38 13.18 18.01
C GLU A 104 -1.11 14.51 17.76
N PHE A 105 -1.63 14.72 16.55
CA PHE A 105 -2.18 16.01 16.13
C PHE A 105 -3.70 16.06 16.03
N GLY A 106 -4.39 14.94 16.28
CA GLY A 106 -5.82 14.81 16.09
C GLY A 106 -6.23 14.72 14.62
N ILE A 107 -7.54 14.55 14.38
CA ILE A 107 -8.11 14.34 13.04
C ILE A 107 -7.88 15.57 12.13
N ILE A 108 -8.09 16.77 12.66
CA ILE A 108 -8.09 18.02 11.87
C ILE A 108 -6.73 18.28 11.22
N LYS A 109 -5.62 18.06 11.96
CA LYS A 109 -4.26 18.27 11.45
C LYS A 109 -3.62 16.98 10.94
N GLY A 110 -3.94 15.84 11.56
CA GLY A 110 -3.37 14.55 11.17
C GLY A 110 -3.84 14.05 9.80
N ILE A 111 -5.10 14.26 9.42
CA ILE A 111 -5.62 13.85 8.10
C ILE A 111 -4.89 14.54 6.95
N PRO A 112 -4.81 15.88 6.85
CA PRO A 112 -4.15 16.53 5.72
C PRO A 112 -2.67 16.16 5.63
N MET A 113 -1.96 16.02 6.76
CA MET A 113 -0.58 15.52 6.78
C MET A 113 -0.45 14.10 6.23
N SER A 114 -1.38 13.22 6.60
CA SER A 114 -1.42 11.84 6.12
C SER A 114 -1.68 11.77 4.61
N ALA A 115 -2.64 12.56 4.13
CA ALA A 115 -2.99 12.64 2.72
C ALA A 115 -1.82 13.18 1.88
N ASP A 116 -1.20 14.27 2.32
CA ASP A 116 -0.02 14.88 1.70
C ASP A 116 1.18 13.91 1.61
N ARG A 117 1.39 13.05 2.62
CA ARG A 117 2.41 12.01 2.52
C ARG A 117 2.02 10.88 1.57
N LEU A 118 0.74 10.52 1.53
CA LEU A 118 0.25 9.45 0.64
C LEU A 118 0.38 9.84 -0.84
N THR A 119 0.11 11.09 -1.21
CA THR A 119 0.28 11.59 -2.58
C THR A 119 1.74 11.54 -3.03
N ARG A 120 2.68 11.74 -2.10
CA ARG A 120 4.12 11.58 -2.34
C ARG A 120 4.62 10.16 -2.13
N CYS A 121 3.77 9.17 -1.87
CA CYS A 121 4.22 7.81 -1.62
C CYS A 121 4.44 7.05 -2.94
N THR A 122 5.58 7.28 -3.58
CA THR A 122 5.98 6.58 -4.80
C THR A 122 7.46 6.20 -4.73
N GLN A 123 7.90 5.23 -5.52
CA GLN A 123 9.33 4.88 -5.59
C GLN A 123 10.19 6.06 -6.10
N PHE A 124 9.62 6.95 -6.92
CA PHE A 124 10.29 8.15 -7.41
C PHE A 124 10.68 9.13 -6.31
N SER A 125 9.95 9.12 -5.20
CA SER A 125 10.22 10.04 -4.08
C SER A 125 11.61 9.88 -3.49
N VAL A 126 12.24 8.71 -3.61
CA VAL A 126 13.62 8.50 -3.13
C VAL A 126 14.65 9.29 -3.96
N ILE A 127 14.36 9.56 -5.23
CA ILE A 127 15.29 10.20 -6.17
C ILE A 127 15.45 11.69 -5.86
N ASP A 128 14.36 12.35 -5.44
CA ASP A 128 14.32 13.80 -5.23
C ASP A 128 14.71 14.23 -3.79
N ILE A 129 15.18 13.30 -2.96
CA ILE A 129 15.45 13.53 -1.53
C ILE A 129 16.94 13.68 -1.26
N LEU A 130 17.29 14.59 -0.35
CA LEU A 130 18.68 14.81 0.05
C LEU A 130 19.24 13.55 0.75
N PRO A 131 20.51 13.18 0.52
CA PRO A 131 21.15 12.03 1.17
C PRO A 131 21.10 12.08 2.71
N SER A 132 21.01 13.27 3.31
CA SER A 132 20.88 13.44 4.77
C SER A 132 19.53 12.99 5.34
N GLN A 133 18.50 12.85 4.50
CA GLN A 133 17.15 12.46 4.89
C GLN A 133 16.86 10.98 4.61
N VAL A 134 17.85 10.24 4.14
CA VAL A 134 17.75 8.80 3.85
C VAL A 134 18.59 8.04 4.87
N ASN A 135 18.04 6.98 5.42
CA ASN A 135 18.77 6.09 6.32
C ASN A 135 19.83 5.33 5.50
N PRO A 136 21.14 5.46 5.82
CA PRO A 136 22.21 4.88 5.03
C PRO A 136 22.25 3.35 5.07
N ARG A 137 21.57 2.71 6.04
CA ARG A 137 21.49 1.25 6.16
C ARG A 137 20.32 0.66 5.39
N THR A 138 19.16 1.32 5.45
CA THR A 138 17.91 0.78 4.86
C THR A 138 17.57 1.40 3.51
N GLY A 139 18.20 2.52 3.13
CA GLY A 139 17.86 3.27 1.92
C GLY A 139 16.48 3.94 1.99
N GLN A 140 15.84 3.95 3.17
CA GLN A 140 14.50 4.47 3.36
C GLN A 140 14.52 5.93 3.84
N ILE A 141 13.48 6.68 3.47
CA ILE A 141 13.31 8.08 3.83
C ILE A 141 12.90 8.19 5.29
N ILE A 142 13.65 9.03 6.04
CA ILE A 142 13.39 9.36 7.44
C ILE A 142 12.39 10.52 7.49
N ASP A 143 11.14 10.22 7.87
CA ASP A 143 10.09 11.23 8.04
C ASP A 143 9.17 10.83 9.21
N HIS A 144 9.36 11.47 10.36
CA HIS A 144 8.60 11.18 11.59
C HIS A 144 7.55 12.28 11.85
N PRO A 145 6.34 11.96 12.36
CA PRO A 145 5.27 12.95 12.60
C PRO A 145 5.71 14.13 13.48
N SER A 146 6.63 13.89 14.42
CA SER A 146 7.21 14.91 15.29
C SER A 146 7.84 16.08 14.55
N LYS A 147 8.31 15.88 13.31
CA LYS A 147 8.84 16.94 12.43
C LYS A 147 7.82 18.05 12.16
N TYR A 148 6.53 17.72 12.21
CA TYR A 148 5.41 18.65 11.96
C TYR A 148 4.85 19.27 13.23
N ARG A 149 5.50 19.06 14.38
CA ARG A 149 5.13 19.69 15.64
C ARG A 149 5.39 21.20 15.54
N THR A 150 4.38 22.00 15.85
CA THR A 150 4.54 23.45 15.92
C THR A 150 5.33 23.79 17.17
N HIS A 151 6.55 24.29 17.00
CA HIS A 151 7.30 24.87 18.11
C HIS A 151 6.68 26.23 18.44
N LYS A 152 6.20 26.41 19.67
CA LYS A 152 5.90 27.76 20.17
C LYS A 152 7.25 28.45 20.32
N HIS A 153 7.53 29.47 19.50
CA HIS A 153 8.61 30.39 19.80
C HIS A 153 8.24 31.09 21.11
N HIS A 154 8.92 30.71 22.19
CA HIS A 154 8.95 31.51 23.40
C HIS A 154 9.74 32.77 23.04
N HIS A 155 9.01 33.85 22.78
CA HIS A 155 9.53 35.21 22.80
C HIS A 155 9.58 35.71 24.23
#